data_AF-A0A1Q5MUW7-F1
#
_entry.id   AF-A0A1Q5MUW7-F1
#
_cell.length_a   1.000
_cell.length_b   1.000
_cell.length_c   1.000
_cell.angle_alpha   90.00
_cell.angle_beta   90.00
_cell.angle_gamma   90.00
#
_symmetry.space_group_name_H-M   'P 1'
#
loop_
_entity.id
_entity.type
_entity.pdbx_description
1 polymer ?
#
loop_
_entity_poly.entity_id
_entity_poly.type
_entity_poly.pdbx_seq_one_letter_code
_entity_poly.pdbx_strand_id
1 'polypeptide(L)'
;MTSVLTLESVPRDKKAEKAAAPGTVRPVGHFVTLTDTPEGSSRPVAHVERELPPDGIPAYLAARKEGIRSFVLWAEPERRSRLATLVTVSTAEGVSTYEVRDGQGAPIGTILREKALYGRGLRTRWTVTQPGCPEAVGYKGRIFWWYVWWLVFPVQVAIGVGSVLAGGGDVARGPRRVIWRAGGEVPLEFRSDGDEVHVHAPWVDRRLAAALAALIRSFDSWMGTPWDDKRE
;
A
#
# COMPACT_ATOMS: atom_id res chain seq x y z
N MET A 1 5.15 -20.57 -9.12
CA MET A 1 6.21 -19.53 -9.00
C MET A 1 5.64 -18.43 -8.14
N THR A 2 6.38 -17.99 -7.12
CA THR A 2 5.94 -16.88 -6.26
C THR A 2 6.70 -15.63 -6.66
N SER A 3 5.95 -14.58 -6.94
CA SER A 3 6.47 -13.25 -7.22
C SER A 3 6.31 -12.40 -5.97
N VAL A 4 7.36 -11.69 -5.56
CA VAL A 4 7.33 -10.81 -4.38
C VAL A 4 7.40 -9.37 -4.84
N LEU A 5 6.48 -8.53 -4.40
CA LEU A 5 6.45 -7.10 -4.68
C LEU A 5 6.67 -6.28 -3.43
N THR A 6 7.59 -5.31 -3.50
CA THR A 6 7.94 -4.44 -2.38
C THR A 6 7.94 -2.99 -2.82
N LEU A 7 7.34 -2.10 -2.02
CA LEU A 7 7.39 -0.66 -2.28
C LEU A 7 8.63 -0.04 -1.64
N GLU A 8 9.48 0.55 -2.47
CA GLU A 8 10.72 1.20 -2.09
C GLU A 8 10.70 2.70 -2.41
N SER A 9 11.61 3.45 -1.79
CA SER A 9 11.82 4.87 -2.06
C SER A 9 13.16 5.08 -2.73
N VAL A 10 13.22 5.96 -3.74
CA VAL A 10 14.48 6.39 -4.33
C VAL A 10 15.29 7.16 -3.28
N PRO A 11 16.54 6.75 -2.97
CA PRO A 11 17.42 7.52 -2.09
C PRO A 11 17.60 8.94 -2.66
N ARG A 12 17.24 9.96 -1.87
CA ARG A 12 17.45 11.35 -2.30
C ARG A 12 18.88 11.78 -2.00
N ASP A 13 19.66 12.03 -3.05
CA ASP A 13 20.89 12.81 -2.94
C ASP A 13 20.57 14.31 -3.11
N LYS A 14 20.50 15.01 -1.98
CA LYS A 14 20.22 16.46 -1.94
C LYS A 14 21.27 17.30 -2.67
N LYS A 15 22.51 16.78 -2.82
CA LYS A 15 23.59 17.49 -3.50
C LYS A 15 23.43 17.36 -5.02
N ALA A 16 23.10 16.18 -5.51
CA ALA A 16 22.78 15.94 -6.92
C ALA A 16 21.52 16.70 -7.36
N GLU A 17 20.51 16.78 -6.49
CA GLU A 17 19.25 17.48 -6.77
C GLU A 17 19.44 19.00 -6.92
N LYS A 18 20.34 19.60 -6.14
CA LYS A 18 20.71 21.03 -6.28
C LYS A 18 21.59 21.31 -7.50
N ALA A 19 22.30 20.31 -8.00
CA ALA A 19 23.20 20.42 -9.15
C ALA A 19 22.50 20.09 -10.49
N ALA A 20 21.24 19.65 -10.46
CA ALA A 20 20.49 19.29 -11.65
C ALA A 20 20.27 20.51 -12.57
N ALA A 21 20.48 20.31 -13.87
CA ALA A 21 20.31 21.36 -14.86
C ALA A 21 18.84 21.81 -14.94
N PRO A 22 18.58 23.11 -15.20
CA PRO A 22 17.22 23.61 -15.44
C PRO A 22 16.52 22.79 -16.53
N GLY A 23 15.36 22.21 -16.21
CA GLY A 23 14.59 21.37 -17.14
C GLY A 23 14.77 19.86 -17.01
N THR A 24 15.62 19.39 -16.09
CA THR A 24 15.71 17.95 -15.79
C THR A 24 14.42 17.48 -15.08
N VAL A 25 13.71 16.54 -15.69
CA VAL A 25 12.49 15.96 -15.11
C VAL A 25 12.88 15.17 -13.86
N ARG A 26 12.34 15.57 -12.71
CA ARG A 26 12.59 14.88 -11.44
C ARG A 26 12.00 13.46 -11.52
N PRO A 27 12.80 12.41 -11.22
CA PRO A 27 12.30 11.04 -11.23
C PRO A 27 11.26 10.84 -10.15
N VAL A 28 10.34 9.91 -10.39
CA VAL A 28 9.33 9.51 -9.40
C VAL A 28 10.00 8.93 -8.16
N GLY A 29 9.60 9.40 -6.98
CA GLY A 29 10.31 9.15 -5.71
C GLY A 29 10.08 7.78 -5.06
N HIS A 30 9.12 6.99 -5.55
CA HIS A 30 8.83 5.66 -5.04
C HIS A 30 8.66 4.67 -6.21
N PHE A 31 9.01 3.42 -5.99
CA PHE A 31 8.87 2.37 -7.01
C PHE A 31 8.57 1.03 -6.35
N VAL A 32 7.92 0.15 -7.10
CA VAL A 32 7.66 -1.23 -6.71
C VAL A 32 8.70 -2.11 -7.38
N THR A 33 9.43 -2.87 -6.58
CA THR A 33 10.33 -3.93 -7.04
C THR A 33 9.59 -5.25 -7.14
N LEU A 34 9.98 -6.08 -8.11
CA LEU A 34 9.53 -7.45 -8.29
C LEU A 34 10.74 -8.37 -8.16
N THR A 35 10.61 -9.37 -7.29
CA THR A 35 11.56 -10.46 -7.16
C THR A 35 10.85 -11.77 -7.51
N ASP A 36 11.28 -12.40 -8.60
CA ASP A 36 10.80 -13.73 -8.99
C ASP A 36 11.65 -14.80 -8.29
N THR A 37 11.01 -15.67 -7.51
CA THR A 37 11.71 -16.79 -6.84
C THR A 37 11.74 -18.03 -7.75
N PRO A 38 12.87 -18.76 -7.83
CA PRO A 38 14.04 -18.71 -6.95
C PRO A 38 15.26 -17.90 -7.46
N GLU A 39 15.24 -17.36 -8.67
CA GLU A 39 16.42 -16.72 -9.30
C GLU A 39 16.86 -15.38 -8.65
N GLY A 40 16.00 -14.76 -7.83
CA GLY A 40 16.41 -13.74 -6.85
C GLY A 40 16.82 -12.37 -7.42
N SER A 41 16.72 -12.16 -8.74
CA SER A 41 16.93 -10.83 -9.31
C SER A 41 15.73 -9.94 -9.02
N SER A 42 15.98 -8.84 -8.30
CA SER A 42 15.01 -7.79 -8.03
C SER A 42 15.09 -6.74 -9.13
N ARG A 43 13.94 -6.34 -9.68
CA ARG A 43 13.85 -5.27 -10.70
C ARG A 43 12.68 -4.34 -10.42
N PRO A 44 12.80 -3.02 -10.70
CA PRO A 44 11.65 -2.13 -10.66
C PRO A 44 10.63 -2.55 -11.74
N VAL A 45 9.36 -2.61 -11.34
CA VAL A 45 8.24 -2.93 -12.26
C VAL A 45 7.22 -1.81 -12.36
N ALA A 46 7.23 -0.86 -11.43
CA ALA A 46 6.39 0.33 -11.49
C ALA A 46 6.98 1.47 -10.66
N HIS A 47 6.79 2.70 -11.10
CA HIS A 47 7.13 3.92 -10.35
C HIS A 47 5.84 4.59 -9.87
N VAL A 48 5.73 4.82 -8.57
CA VAL A 48 4.48 5.22 -7.91
C VAL A 48 4.47 6.72 -7.66
N GLU A 49 3.46 7.40 -8.20
CA GLU A 49 3.27 8.83 -8.03
C GLU A 49 1.82 9.17 -7.68
N ARG A 50 1.63 10.09 -6.73
CA ARG A 50 0.29 10.60 -6.41
C ARG A 50 -0.29 11.33 -7.59
N GLU A 51 -1.57 11.08 -7.86
CA GLU A 51 -2.33 11.93 -8.75
C GLU A 51 -2.94 13.06 -7.93
N LEU A 52 -2.50 14.29 -8.21
CA LEU A 52 -2.92 15.46 -7.44
C LEU A 52 -4.23 16.01 -8.00
N PRO A 53 -5.19 16.37 -7.13
CA PRO A 53 -6.37 17.14 -7.54
C PRO A 53 -5.95 18.55 -8.02
N PRO A 54 -6.86 19.32 -8.67
CA PRO A 54 -6.56 20.68 -9.13
C PRO A 54 -5.98 21.61 -8.05
N ASP A 55 -6.44 21.46 -6.80
CA ASP A 55 -5.99 22.23 -5.64
C ASP A 55 -4.66 21.70 -5.03
N GLY A 56 -4.02 20.74 -5.70
CA GLY A 56 -2.69 20.25 -5.37
C GLY A 56 -2.59 19.38 -4.12
N ILE A 57 -1.41 19.40 -3.49
CA ILE A 57 -1.06 18.54 -2.35
C ILE A 57 -1.98 18.75 -1.13
N PRO A 58 -2.35 19.98 -0.71
CA PRO A 58 -3.20 20.17 0.46
C PRO A 58 -4.56 19.47 0.34
N ALA A 59 -5.20 19.57 -0.84
CA ALA A 59 -6.47 18.89 -1.09
C ALA A 59 -6.33 17.37 -1.11
N TYR A 60 -5.24 16.85 -1.69
CA TYR A 60 -4.92 15.42 -1.58
C TYR A 60 -4.79 14.97 -0.12
N LEU A 61 -4.04 15.71 0.70
CA LEU A 61 -3.83 15.41 2.11
C LEU A 61 -5.11 15.57 2.97
N ALA A 62 -6.06 16.39 2.54
CA ALA A 62 -7.37 16.47 3.16
C ALA A 62 -8.21 15.24 2.80
N ALA A 63 -8.37 14.96 1.50
CA ALA A 63 -9.14 13.84 0.97
C ALA A 63 -8.63 12.48 1.51
N ARG A 64 -7.31 12.35 1.70
CA ARG A 64 -6.73 11.10 2.20
C ARG A 64 -7.18 10.72 3.62
N LYS A 65 -7.58 11.69 4.44
CA LYS A 65 -8.12 11.43 5.78
C LYS A 65 -9.47 10.70 5.73
N GLU A 66 -10.21 10.90 4.64
CA GLU A 66 -11.51 10.26 4.37
C GLU A 66 -11.34 8.90 3.68
N GLY A 67 -10.10 8.48 3.42
CA GLY A 67 -9.78 7.23 2.74
C GLY A 67 -9.61 7.36 1.23
N ILE A 68 -9.78 8.56 0.66
CA ILE A 68 -9.57 8.81 -0.77
C ILE A 68 -8.09 8.66 -1.10
N ARG A 69 -7.77 7.92 -2.15
CA ARG A 69 -6.44 7.77 -2.75
C ARG A 69 -6.56 7.78 -4.26
N SER A 70 -5.68 8.55 -4.91
CA SER A 70 -5.44 8.45 -6.35
C SER A 70 -3.94 8.44 -6.61
N PHE A 71 -3.46 7.50 -7.41
CA PHE A 71 -2.05 7.43 -7.81
C PHE A 71 -1.87 6.68 -9.12
N VAL A 72 -0.78 7.01 -9.81
CA VAL A 72 -0.37 6.41 -11.08
C VAL A 72 0.82 5.50 -10.84
N LEU A 73 0.83 4.37 -11.54
CA LEU A 73 1.97 3.48 -11.72
C LEU A 73 2.56 3.74 -13.09
N TRP A 74 3.75 4.33 -13.14
CA TRP A 74 4.50 4.55 -14.37
C TRP A 74 5.44 3.37 -14.66
N ALA A 75 5.67 3.05 -15.93
CA ALA A 75 6.65 2.03 -16.31
C ALA A 75 8.08 2.51 -16.10
N GLU A 76 8.33 3.80 -16.35
CA GLU A 76 9.65 4.44 -16.23
C GLU A 76 9.63 5.58 -15.22
N PRO A 77 10.78 5.92 -14.61
CA PRO A 77 10.87 7.02 -13.66
C PRO A 77 10.61 8.39 -14.29
N GLU A 78 10.74 8.54 -15.60
CA GLU A 78 10.50 9.78 -16.34
C GLU A 78 9.03 9.98 -16.76
N ARG A 79 8.09 9.15 -16.26
CA ARG A 79 6.65 9.25 -16.54
C ARG A 79 6.29 9.10 -18.03
N ARG A 80 7.00 8.26 -18.77
CA ARG A 80 6.78 8.10 -20.22
C ARG A 80 5.54 7.28 -20.52
N SER A 81 5.37 6.16 -19.83
CA SER A 81 4.22 5.26 -20.03
C SER A 81 3.50 4.94 -18.72
N ARG A 82 2.17 5.04 -18.74
CA ARG A 82 1.31 4.64 -17.62
C ARG A 82 1.06 3.13 -17.70
N LEU A 83 1.39 2.40 -16.64
CA LEU A 83 1.04 0.99 -16.50
C LEU A 83 -0.38 0.82 -15.99
N ALA A 84 -0.70 1.56 -14.94
CA ALA A 84 -2.00 1.53 -14.29
C ALA A 84 -2.25 2.80 -13.48
N THR A 85 -3.51 3.07 -13.17
CA THR A 85 -3.94 4.14 -12.28
C THR A 85 -4.89 3.55 -11.25
N LEU A 86 -4.65 3.84 -9.98
CA LEU A 86 -5.61 3.55 -8.92
C LEU A 86 -6.39 4.82 -8.62
N VAL A 87 -7.72 4.73 -8.70
CA VAL A 87 -8.64 5.81 -8.35
C VAL A 87 -9.61 5.35 -7.27
N THR A 88 -10.05 6.29 -6.44
CA THR A 88 -11.14 6.01 -5.49
C THR A 88 -12.47 6.13 -6.22
N VAL A 89 -13.28 5.07 -6.15
CA VAL A 89 -14.63 5.05 -6.70
C VAL A 89 -15.64 5.53 -5.67
N SER A 90 -15.49 5.08 -4.42
CA SER A 90 -16.38 5.46 -3.34
C SER A 90 -15.71 5.36 -1.98
N THR A 91 -16.12 6.25 -1.07
CA THR A 91 -15.77 6.22 0.34
C THR A 91 -17.01 6.53 1.15
N ALA A 92 -17.43 5.59 1.99
CA ALA A 92 -18.58 5.77 2.87
C ALA A 92 -18.33 4.99 4.17
N GLU A 93 -18.56 5.65 5.31
CA GLU A 93 -18.58 5.00 6.63
C GLU A 93 -17.36 4.08 6.89
N GLY A 94 -16.14 4.50 6.55
CA GLY A 94 -14.92 3.70 6.78
C GLY A 94 -14.74 2.51 5.82
N VAL A 95 -15.60 2.37 4.82
CA VAL A 95 -15.43 1.50 3.66
C VAL A 95 -14.95 2.34 2.47
N SER A 96 -13.94 1.85 1.77
CA SER A 96 -13.35 2.53 0.63
C SER A 96 -13.15 1.56 -0.52
N THR A 97 -13.66 1.91 -1.69
CA THR A 97 -13.56 1.14 -2.92
C THR A 97 -12.64 1.84 -3.90
N TYR A 98 -11.63 1.12 -4.37
CA TYR A 98 -10.65 1.61 -5.32
C TYR A 98 -10.73 0.80 -6.60
N GLU A 99 -10.71 1.46 -7.74
CA GLU A 99 -10.62 0.82 -9.03
C GLU A 99 -9.20 0.99 -9.55
N VAL A 100 -8.63 -0.11 -10.03
CA VAL A 100 -7.35 -0.09 -10.74
C VAL A 100 -7.66 -0.18 -12.22
N ARG A 101 -7.21 0.81 -12.97
CA ARG A 101 -7.32 0.92 -14.42
C ARG A 101 -5.98 0.67 -15.05
N ASP A 102 -5.93 0.10 -16.24
CA ASP A 102 -4.69 0.00 -17.00
C ASP A 102 -4.23 1.35 -17.57
N GLY A 103 -3.14 1.34 -18.33
CA GLY A 103 -2.59 2.52 -18.99
C GLY A 103 -3.52 3.21 -20.00
N GLN A 104 -4.56 2.51 -20.48
CA GLN A 104 -5.57 3.02 -21.39
C GLN A 104 -6.86 3.45 -20.66
N GLY A 105 -6.94 3.22 -19.34
CA GLY A 105 -8.10 3.55 -18.53
C GLY A 105 -9.12 2.42 -18.39
N ALA A 106 -8.89 1.23 -18.94
CA ALA A 106 -9.79 0.09 -18.80
C ALA A 106 -9.65 -0.54 -17.40
N PRO A 107 -10.74 -0.92 -16.72
CA PRO A 107 -10.68 -1.50 -15.37
C PRO A 107 -10.05 -2.90 -15.40
N ILE A 108 -8.99 -3.09 -14.62
CA ILE A 108 -8.30 -4.39 -14.47
C ILE A 108 -8.63 -5.08 -13.15
N GLY A 109 -9.16 -4.36 -12.17
CA GLY A 109 -9.61 -4.92 -10.90
C GLY A 109 -10.08 -3.87 -9.91
N THR A 110 -10.68 -4.34 -8.83
CA THR A 110 -11.16 -3.48 -7.74
C THR A 110 -10.54 -3.94 -6.43
N ILE A 111 -10.20 -2.99 -5.57
CA ILE A 111 -9.73 -3.23 -4.22
C ILE A 111 -10.73 -2.58 -3.27
N LEU A 112 -11.33 -3.37 -2.40
CA LEU A 112 -12.22 -2.90 -1.35
C LEU A 112 -11.52 -3.00 -0.01
N ARG A 113 -11.56 -1.91 0.76
CA ARG A 113 -11.03 -1.84 2.12
C ARG A 113 -12.16 -1.49 3.08
N GLU A 114 -12.50 -2.43 3.96
CA GLU A 114 -13.44 -2.20 5.07
C GLU A 114 -12.64 -1.97 6.36
N LYS A 115 -12.74 -0.78 6.97
CA LYS A 115 -12.08 -0.50 8.25
C LYS A 115 -12.72 -1.34 9.37
N ALA A 116 -11.90 -1.76 10.34
CA ALA A 116 -12.38 -2.49 11.51
C ALA A 116 -13.45 -1.67 12.25
N LEU A 117 -14.53 -2.31 12.70
CA LEU A 117 -15.68 -1.70 13.40
C LEU A 117 -16.57 -0.78 12.56
N TYR A 118 -16.24 -0.54 11.29
CA TYR A 118 -16.98 0.35 10.38
C TYR A 118 -17.61 -0.41 9.21
N GLY A 119 -17.31 -1.70 9.05
CA GLY A 119 -17.94 -2.60 8.08
C GLY A 119 -18.49 -3.85 8.75
N ARG A 120 -18.43 -5.01 8.07
CA ARG A 120 -19.01 -6.27 8.55
C ARG A 120 -18.25 -6.98 9.68
N GLY A 121 -17.22 -6.36 10.30
CA GLY A 121 -16.44 -7.09 11.31
C GLY A 121 -15.43 -6.29 12.14
N LEU A 122 -14.85 -7.01 13.11
CA LEU A 122 -13.89 -6.51 14.10
C LEU A 122 -12.48 -6.25 13.55
N ARG A 123 -12.21 -6.59 12.28
CA ARG A 123 -10.89 -6.48 11.66
C ARG A 123 -10.99 -5.80 10.31
N THR A 124 -9.91 -5.13 9.90
CA THR A 124 -9.83 -4.56 8.55
C THR A 124 -9.88 -5.69 7.54
N ARG A 125 -10.85 -5.63 6.64
CA ARG A 125 -11.02 -6.57 5.53
C ARG A 125 -10.56 -5.91 4.24
N TRP A 126 -9.81 -6.67 3.46
CA TRP A 126 -9.36 -6.31 2.12
C TRP A 126 -9.94 -7.33 1.15
N THR A 127 -10.68 -6.86 0.18
CA THR A 127 -11.18 -7.69 -0.93
C THR A 127 -10.50 -7.22 -2.21
N VAL A 128 -10.03 -8.15 -3.02
CA VAL A 128 -9.47 -7.90 -4.35
C VAL A 128 -10.30 -8.68 -5.35
N THR A 129 -10.82 -7.99 -6.36
CA THR A 129 -11.57 -8.60 -7.46
C THR A 129 -10.91 -8.29 -8.78
N GLN A 130 -10.96 -9.27 -9.70
CA GLN A 130 -10.51 -9.14 -11.08
C GLN A 130 -11.60 -9.66 -12.00
N PRO A 131 -11.82 -9.04 -13.17
CA PRO A 131 -12.75 -9.56 -14.16
C PRO A 131 -12.42 -11.01 -14.54
N GLY A 132 -13.39 -11.91 -14.42
CA GLY A 132 -13.23 -13.32 -14.78
C GLY A 132 -12.43 -14.18 -13.78
N CYS A 133 -12.08 -13.65 -12.60
CA CYS A 133 -11.37 -14.41 -11.56
C CYS A 133 -12.16 -14.47 -10.25
N PRO A 134 -11.87 -15.45 -9.36
CA PRO A 134 -12.49 -15.53 -8.04
C PRO A 134 -12.18 -14.31 -7.16
N GLU A 135 -13.14 -13.91 -6.31
CA GLU A 135 -12.93 -12.86 -5.31
C GLU A 135 -11.91 -13.32 -4.26
N ALA A 136 -10.85 -12.54 -4.07
CA ALA A 136 -9.83 -12.79 -3.07
C ALA A 136 -10.09 -11.95 -1.82
N VAL A 137 -10.31 -12.59 -0.67
CA VAL A 137 -10.65 -11.92 0.59
C VAL A 137 -9.58 -12.15 1.63
N GLY A 138 -9.05 -11.06 2.21
CA GLY A 138 -8.04 -11.07 3.25
C GLY A 138 -8.43 -10.23 4.46
N TYR A 139 -7.96 -10.65 5.64
CA TYR A 139 -8.16 -9.93 6.89
C TYR A 139 -6.81 -9.50 7.47
N LYS A 140 -6.75 -8.28 8.01
CA LYS A 140 -5.55 -7.74 8.67
C LYS A 140 -5.28 -8.42 10.00
N GLY A 141 -4.13 -9.08 10.07
CA GLY A 141 -3.63 -9.81 11.23
C GLY A 141 -4.32 -11.17 11.42
N ARG A 142 -3.57 -12.13 11.99
CA ARG A 142 -4.16 -13.37 12.51
C ARG A 142 -4.91 -13.07 13.80
N ILE A 143 -6.08 -13.68 13.98
CA ILE A 143 -6.92 -13.44 15.16
C ILE A 143 -6.20 -13.80 16.48
N PHE A 144 -5.44 -14.89 16.47
CA PHE A 144 -4.63 -15.30 17.62
C PHE A 144 -3.65 -14.20 18.08
N TRP A 145 -2.92 -13.60 17.13
CA TRP A 145 -1.97 -12.53 17.44
C TRP A 145 -2.65 -11.24 17.88
N TRP A 146 -3.90 -10.99 17.45
CA TRP A 146 -4.70 -9.90 17.99
C TRP A 146 -5.03 -10.11 19.47
N TYR A 147 -5.39 -11.34 19.89
CA TYR A 147 -5.61 -11.63 21.31
C TYR A 147 -4.35 -11.40 22.16
N VAL A 148 -3.20 -11.91 21.70
CA VAL A 148 -1.91 -11.68 22.38
C VAL A 148 -1.60 -10.19 22.47
N TRP A 149 -1.79 -9.44 21.37
CA TRP A 149 -1.55 -7.99 21.35
C TRP A 149 -2.48 -7.24 22.32
N TRP A 150 -3.77 -7.61 22.40
CA TRP A 150 -4.71 -7.02 23.36
C TRP A 150 -4.33 -7.26 24.82
N LEU A 151 -3.80 -8.44 25.15
CA LEU A 151 -3.34 -8.76 26.52
C LEU A 151 -2.12 -7.91 26.92
N VAL A 152 -1.23 -7.62 25.97
CA VAL A 152 -0.01 -6.84 26.20
C VAL A 152 -0.27 -5.33 26.07
N PHE A 153 -1.40 -4.91 25.49
CA PHE A 153 -1.73 -3.51 25.24
C PHE A 153 -1.67 -2.61 26.50
N PRO A 154 -2.19 -2.99 27.69
CA PRO A 154 -2.07 -2.15 28.89
C PRO A 154 -0.62 -1.88 29.29
N VAL A 155 0.27 -2.87 29.13
CA VAL A 155 1.70 -2.74 29.39
C VAL A 155 2.34 -1.80 28.36
N GLN A 156 1.96 -1.93 27.09
CA GLN A 156 2.42 -1.02 26.02
C GLN A 156 2.00 0.43 26.26
N VAL A 157 0.78 0.66 26.78
CA VAL A 157 0.32 1.99 27.17
C VAL A 157 1.17 2.55 28.32
N ALA A 158 1.45 1.74 29.35
CA ALA A 158 2.32 2.15 30.46
C ALA A 158 3.75 2.49 30.00
N ILE A 159 4.33 1.66 29.13
CA ILE A 159 5.65 1.91 28.52
C ILE A 159 5.60 3.16 27.66
N GLY A 160 4.56 3.35 26.84
CA GLY A 160 4.39 4.53 26.00
C GLY A 160 4.33 5.82 26.82
N VAL A 161 3.54 5.86 27.89
CA VAL A 161 3.47 7.00 28.81
C VAL A 161 4.83 7.26 29.46
N GLY A 162 5.49 6.21 29.97
CA GLY A 162 6.82 6.35 30.57
C GLY A 162 7.88 6.82 29.57
N SER A 163 7.81 6.35 28.32
CA SER A 163 8.74 6.72 27.25
C SER A 163 8.53 8.17 26.83
N VAL A 164 7.29 8.64 26.69
CA VAL A 164 7.00 10.06 26.39
C VAL A 164 7.56 10.98 27.47
N LEU A 165 7.45 10.60 28.75
CA LEU A 165 8.06 11.33 29.86
C LEU A 165 9.59 11.29 29.84
N ALA A 166 10.18 10.23 29.28
CA ALA A 166 11.63 10.03 29.15
C ALA A 166 12.20 10.44 27.78
N GLY A 167 11.40 11.02 26.88
CA GLY A 167 11.81 11.41 25.52
C GLY A 167 11.98 10.27 24.51
N GLY A 168 11.50 9.06 24.80
CA GLY A 168 11.44 7.90 23.91
C GLY A 168 10.02 7.62 23.39
N GLY A 169 9.88 6.79 22.35
CA GLY A 169 8.57 6.57 21.71
C GLY A 169 8.46 5.30 20.89
N ASP A 170 8.89 4.15 21.43
CA ASP A 170 8.74 2.88 20.73
C ASP A 170 7.62 2.03 21.36
N VAL A 171 6.53 1.84 20.60
CA VAL A 171 5.37 1.04 21.00
C VAL A 171 5.20 -0.08 19.98
N ALA A 172 4.93 -1.30 20.45
CA ALA A 172 4.81 -2.46 19.58
C ALA A 172 3.63 -2.32 18.60
N ARG A 173 3.93 -2.39 17.30
CA ARG A 173 2.92 -2.35 16.23
C ARG A 173 2.03 -3.59 16.27
N GLY A 174 0.73 -3.39 16.03
CA GLY A 174 -0.24 -4.49 15.98
C GLY A 174 -0.06 -5.42 14.78
N PRO A 175 -0.71 -6.61 14.78
CA PRO A 175 -0.61 -7.58 13.70
C PRO A 175 -1.05 -7.02 12.34
N ARG A 176 -0.18 -7.10 11.32
CA ARG A 176 -0.38 -6.46 10.01
C ARG A 176 -0.50 -7.42 8.82
N ARG A 177 -0.05 -8.67 8.94
CA ARG A 177 -0.09 -9.68 7.87
C ARG A 177 -1.51 -9.83 7.30
N VAL A 178 -1.68 -9.83 5.99
CA VAL A 178 -2.96 -10.09 5.32
C VAL A 178 -2.80 -11.32 4.43
N ILE A 179 -3.70 -12.29 4.52
CA ILE A 179 -3.71 -13.45 3.64
C ILE A 179 -5.02 -13.43 2.88
N TRP A 180 -4.98 -13.18 1.58
CA TRP A 180 -6.16 -13.25 0.74
C TRP A 180 -6.41 -14.69 0.33
N ARG A 181 -7.68 -15.11 0.39
CA ARG A 181 -8.13 -16.44 -0.03
C ARG A 181 -9.19 -16.30 -1.09
N ALA A 182 -9.10 -17.13 -2.13
CA ALA A 182 -10.06 -17.20 -3.22
C ALA A 182 -10.17 -18.66 -3.65
N GLY A 183 -11.38 -19.22 -3.81
CA GLY A 183 -11.55 -20.57 -4.36
C GLY A 183 -10.78 -21.71 -3.67
N GLY A 184 -10.45 -21.58 -2.38
CA GLY A 184 -9.66 -22.58 -1.62
C GLY A 184 -8.14 -22.43 -1.72
N GLU A 185 -7.64 -21.50 -2.53
CA GLU A 185 -6.22 -21.15 -2.65
C GLU A 185 -5.90 -19.82 -1.96
N VAL A 186 -4.60 -19.51 -1.86
CA VAL A 186 -4.07 -18.26 -1.33
C VAL A 186 -3.40 -17.50 -2.47
N PRO A 187 -4.12 -16.67 -3.24
CA PRO A 187 -3.54 -15.99 -4.40
C PRO A 187 -2.55 -14.88 -4.02
N LEU A 188 -2.78 -14.23 -2.88
CA LEU A 188 -2.01 -13.09 -2.40
C LEU A 188 -1.74 -13.21 -0.90
N GLU A 189 -0.57 -12.76 -0.48
CA GLU A 189 -0.21 -12.62 0.93
C GLU A 189 0.61 -11.34 1.15
N PHE A 190 0.20 -10.50 2.09
CA PHE A 190 0.99 -9.37 2.55
C PHE A 190 1.71 -9.76 3.84
N ARG A 191 3.05 -9.69 3.82
CA ARG A 191 3.91 -9.88 4.98
C ARG A 191 4.32 -8.52 5.52
N SER A 192 4.09 -8.33 6.81
CA SER A 192 4.45 -7.09 7.48
C SER A 192 5.95 -6.97 7.78
N ASP A 193 6.65 -8.09 7.80
CA ASP A 193 8.11 -8.11 7.81
C ASP A 193 8.58 -7.84 6.38
N GLY A 194 9.28 -6.72 6.18
CA GLY A 194 9.65 -6.20 4.85
C GLY A 194 8.54 -5.47 4.06
N ASP A 195 7.30 -5.44 4.57
CA ASP A 195 6.13 -4.86 3.88
C ASP A 195 5.93 -5.37 2.44
N GLU A 196 6.04 -6.69 2.26
CA GLU A 196 6.04 -7.38 0.98
C GLU A 196 4.66 -7.93 0.60
N VAL A 197 4.29 -7.83 -0.68
CA VAL A 197 3.13 -8.51 -1.27
C VAL A 197 3.61 -9.70 -2.10
N HIS A 198 3.29 -10.90 -1.62
CA HIS A 198 3.56 -12.17 -2.27
C HIS A 198 2.37 -12.53 -3.16
N VAL A 199 2.65 -12.78 -4.43
CA VAL A 199 1.69 -13.23 -5.44
C VAL A 199 1.98 -14.70 -5.73
N HIS A 200 1.04 -15.57 -5.40
CA HIS A 200 1.18 -17.02 -5.57
C HIS A 200 0.39 -17.54 -6.76
N ALA A 201 -0.74 -16.91 -7.08
CA ALA A 201 -1.60 -17.33 -8.17
C ALA A 201 -1.23 -16.63 -9.49
N PRO A 202 -1.11 -17.37 -10.61
CA PRO A 202 -0.69 -16.81 -11.90
C PRO A 202 -1.75 -15.91 -12.55
N TRP A 203 -3.00 -15.99 -12.12
CA TRP A 203 -4.11 -15.19 -12.66
C TRP A 203 -4.13 -13.76 -12.10
N VAL A 204 -3.36 -13.47 -11.05
CA VAL A 204 -3.29 -12.14 -10.47
C VAL A 204 -2.53 -11.20 -11.41
N ASP A 205 -3.17 -10.12 -11.86
CA ASP A 205 -2.51 -9.11 -12.69
C ASP A 205 -1.42 -8.41 -11.87
N ARG A 206 -0.20 -8.39 -12.42
CA ARG A 206 0.97 -7.80 -11.75
C ARG A 206 0.80 -6.31 -11.46
N ARG A 207 0.09 -5.57 -12.32
CA ARG A 207 -0.20 -4.14 -12.13
C ARG A 207 -1.18 -3.95 -10.98
N LEU A 208 -2.16 -4.84 -10.84
CA LEU A 208 -3.07 -4.85 -9.70
C LEU A 208 -2.33 -5.16 -8.40
N ALA A 209 -1.42 -6.15 -8.41
CA ALA A 209 -0.61 -6.47 -7.23
C ALA A 209 0.33 -5.31 -6.84
N ALA A 210 0.95 -4.65 -7.81
CA ALA A 210 1.77 -3.46 -7.56
C ALA A 210 0.95 -2.29 -7.00
N ALA A 211 -0.25 -2.07 -7.52
CA ALA A 211 -1.18 -1.07 -6.99
C ALA A 211 -1.60 -1.41 -5.55
N LEU A 212 -1.87 -2.68 -5.26
CA LEU A 212 -2.19 -3.16 -3.92
C LEU A 212 -1.04 -2.92 -2.94
N ALA A 213 0.21 -3.21 -3.33
CA ALA A 213 1.40 -2.95 -2.50
C ALA A 213 1.52 -1.45 -2.15
N ALA A 214 1.38 -0.56 -3.14
CA ALA A 214 1.38 0.88 -2.93
C ALA A 214 0.20 1.35 -2.05
N LEU A 215 -0.99 0.80 -2.26
CA LEU A 215 -2.19 1.16 -1.51
C LEU A 215 -2.09 0.76 -0.03
N ILE A 216 -1.65 -0.46 0.29
CA ILE A 216 -1.50 -0.92 1.68
C ILE A 216 -0.57 0.03 2.44
N ARG A 217 0.56 0.39 1.83
CA ARG A 217 1.55 1.32 2.39
C ARG A 217 1.04 2.75 2.57
N SER A 218 0.03 3.16 1.81
CA SER A 218 -0.64 4.47 1.99
C SER A 218 -1.53 4.53 3.24
N PHE A 219 -1.86 3.37 3.82
CA PHE A 219 -2.67 3.21 5.04
C PHE A 219 -1.85 2.83 6.27
N ASP A 220 -0.53 2.92 6.19
CA ASP A 220 0.33 2.80 7.35
C ASP A 220 -0.12 3.78 8.45
N SER A 221 -0.42 3.24 9.63
CA SER A 221 -1.02 4.00 10.75
C SER A 221 -0.02 4.94 11.42
N TRP A 222 -0.47 5.69 12.43
CA TRP A 222 0.24 6.63 13.33
C TRP A 222 1.75 6.38 13.63
N MET A 223 2.22 5.13 13.57
CA MET A 223 3.61 4.73 13.83
C MET A 223 4.46 4.47 12.58
N GLY A 224 3.90 4.62 11.38
CA GLY A 224 4.60 4.51 10.10
C GLY A 224 4.54 5.82 9.34
N THR A 225 5.35 5.94 8.29
CA THR A 225 5.34 7.08 7.36
C THR A 225 4.74 6.62 6.03
N PRO A 226 3.44 6.86 5.78
CA PRO A 226 2.85 6.55 4.49
C PRO A 226 3.61 7.30 3.39
N TRP A 227 3.89 6.60 2.29
CA TRP A 227 4.69 7.16 1.19
C TRP A 227 4.01 8.39 0.56
N ASP A 228 2.69 8.48 0.67
CA ASP A 228 1.83 9.51 0.09
C ASP A 228 1.58 10.72 1.01
N ASP A 229 2.16 10.76 2.22
CA ASP A 229 1.88 11.78 3.23
C ASP A 229 2.82 13.00 3.20
N LYS A 230 3.79 13.02 2.27
CA LYS A 230 4.74 14.14 2.15
C LYS A 230 4.04 15.42 1.70
N ARG A 231 4.39 16.55 2.30
CA ARG A 231 3.84 17.88 1.97
C ARG A 231 4.51 18.54 0.75
N GLU A 232 5.46 17.84 0.12
CA GLU A 232 6.31 18.27 -0.99
C GLU A 232 6.41 17.19 -2.07
#